data_AF-A0A8S1XZV6-F1
#
_entry.id   AF-A0A8S1XZV6-F1
#
_cell.length_a   1.000
_cell.length_b   1.000
_cell.length_c   1.000
_cell.angle_alpha   90.00
_cell.angle_beta   90.00
_cell.angle_gamma   90.00
#
_symmetry.space_group_name_H-M   'P 1'
#
loop_
_entity.id
_entity.type
_entity.pdbx_description
1 polymer ?
#
loop_
_entity_poly.entity_id
_entity_poly.type
_entity_poly.pdbx_seq_one_letter_code
_entity_poly.pdbx_strand_id
1 'polypeptide(L)'
;MKYLYKTIFLLLIIINGKSSDVFKVQNKRIQEEVIENKWEPIRVQYQFGQENYDGEHKDFFQNLFSVTTTFITRYFLVQRSNEMITFDILDTQYFEERNISTQFVSQKFDADLLIFVVLITDSNQKFIASSTYFKTDPKTKRPTVGYITWNTFFTNLTNVTNSNFELYTQLLITVSMYVMGFHFQSFINYFDSSTNKSYPEVLMTQDGNSYLSTPRLTKKMKLHFNCSSINGAQLENEGGPNYELFHLERSLFYNEILTSSLMEGNAIISDFTFSLFQDTGFYNLMEYSPDNVLWGKNKGCDFFTKKCEGEFDEFCKVEKQQGCSFLNNGQSECQSDNYSSQCQYFKIKEGFDCKDKSSTVSDQNLETFQYFGHDSMCIQGSLSKSESAADLQQFSCYQYSCDSNSQLVLIIDQKEYQCLSKAEIQNKEYSGKLICPKDPEEFCKSQNECQDQCNQNGYCLNKLCICKQGYSGSSCQDNCSNFRYKTECFEICPKDTYTIESIKYCVGCPGNCQACQSYNKCTICRSGYKLNSIGFCDIIYNDSDSEEQDEGSENPVTQNDEQYLELNFDYEYENGYILGATIIYLILL
;
A
#
# COMPACT_ATOMS: atom_id res chain seq x y z
N MET A 1 24.23 -14.13 19.17
CA MET A 1 23.05 -15.01 19.34
C MET A 1 21.85 -14.57 18.50
N LYS A 2 21.40 -13.29 18.50
CA LYS A 2 20.29 -12.79 17.64
C LYS A 2 20.41 -13.09 16.13
N TYR A 3 21.62 -13.13 15.57
CA TYR A 3 21.86 -13.47 14.15
C TYR A 3 21.85 -14.98 13.84
N LEU A 4 22.02 -15.84 14.86
CA LEU A 4 22.10 -17.30 14.65
C LEU A 4 20.71 -17.90 14.38
N TYR A 5 19.67 -17.37 15.02
CA TYR A 5 18.28 -17.87 14.93
C TYR A 5 17.57 -17.52 13.61
N LYS A 6 17.78 -16.29 13.11
CA LYS A 6 17.24 -15.83 11.81
C LYS A 6 17.86 -16.61 10.64
N THR A 7 19.16 -16.91 10.77
CA THR A 7 19.91 -17.69 9.78
C THR A 7 19.51 -19.16 9.77
N ILE A 8 19.17 -19.77 10.91
CA ILE A 8 18.70 -21.17 10.99
C ILE A 8 17.30 -21.34 10.39
N PHE A 9 16.37 -20.40 10.63
CA PHE A 9 15.02 -20.44 10.06
C PHE A 9 15.03 -20.27 8.53
N LEU A 10 15.80 -19.29 8.02
CA LEU A 10 16.03 -19.14 6.58
C LEU A 10 16.82 -20.32 5.99
N LEU A 11 17.79 -20.90 6.70
CA LEU A 11 18.47 -22.12 6.24
C LEU A 11 17.50 -23.30 6.14
N LEU A 12 16.50 -23.43 7.00
CA LEU A 12 15.53 -24.53 6.91
C LEU A 12 14.59 -24.39 5.69
N ILE A 13 14.20 -23.16 5.35
CA ILE A 13 13.45 -22.85 4.12
C ILE A 13 14.34 -23.08 2.88
N ILE A 14 15.60 -22.65 2.93
CA ILE A 14 16.55 -22.69 1.80
C ILE A 14 17.15 -24.08 1.56
N ILE A 15 17.49 -24.84 2.61
CA ILE A 15 18.12 -26.18 2.48
C ILE A 15 17.13 -27.21 1.91
N ASN A 16 15.84 -27.08 2.20
CA ASN A 16 14.82 -28.03 1.76
C ASN A 16 14.02 -27.59 0.52
N GLY A 17 14.29 -26.41 -0.05
CA GLY A 17 13.68 -25.91 -1.29
C GLY A 17 14.00 -26.69 -2.59
N LYS A 18 14.38 -27.96 -2.47
CA LYS A 18 14.55 -28.92 -3.57
C LYS A 18 13.52 -30.04 -3.59
N SER A 19 12.65 -30.17 -2.59
CA SER A 19 11.48 -31.06 -2.67
C SER A 19 10.21 -30.26 -2.98
N SER A 20 9.32 -30.89 -3.74
CA SER A 20 8.00 -30.38 -4.15
C SER A 20 6.99 -30.34 -3.00
N ASP A 21 7.44 -30.14 -1.76
CA ASP A 21 6.63 -30.32 -0.56
C ASP A 21 5.95 -28.98 -0.17
N VAL A 22 4.65 -29.05 0.11
CA VAL A 22 3.84 -27.90 0.57
C VAL A 22 3.97 -27.78 2.08
N PHE A 23 4.44 -26.64 2.58
CA PHE A 23 4.58 -26.37 4.02
C PHE A 23 3.50 -25.39 4.51
N LYS A 24 2.86 -25.74 5.63
CA LYS A 24 1.76 -24.97 6.25
C LYS A 24 2.11 -24.64 7.70
N VAL A 25 1.99 -23.37 8.09
CA VAL A 25 2.19 -22.93 9.48
C VAL A 25 0.83 -22.79 10.17
N GLN A 26 0.59 -23.60 11.19
CA GLN A 26 -0.65 -23.58 11.99
C GLN A 26 -0.53 -22.67 13.22
N ASN A 27 -1.61 -21.93 13.52
CA ASN A 27 -1.70 -21.07 14.70
C ASN A 27 -2.61 -21.70 15.77
N LYS A 28 -2.15 -21.73 17.02
CA LYS A 28 -2.95 -22.15 18.18
C LYS A 28 -3.02 -21.02 19.20
N ARG A 29 -3.88 -20.03 18.94
CA ARG A 29 -4.26 -19.07 19.98
C ARG A 29 -5.16 -19.80 20.99
N ILE A 30 -4.72 -19.86 22.23
CA ILE A 30 -5.59 -20.24 23.35
C ILE A 30 -6.76 -19.25 23.33
N GLN A 31 -8.01 -19.75 23.42
CA GLN A 31 -9.22 -18.93 23.45
C GLN A 31 -9.15 -17.95 24.62
N GLU A 32 -8.57 -16.77 24.39
CA GLU A 32 -8.63 -15.65 25.32
C GLU A 32 -9.91 -14.84 25.06
N GLU A 33 -10.40 -14.22 26.12
CA GLU A 33 -11.69 -13.57 26.26
C GLU A 33 -12.11 -12.73 25.04
N VAL A 34 -13.40 -12.80 24.71
CA VAL A 34 -14.04 -11.99 23.66
C VAL A 34 -13.70 -10.52 23.88
N ILE A 35 -13.05 -9.89 22.89
CA ILE A 35 -12.70 -8.47 22.94
C ILE A 35 -13.99 -7.67 22.74
N GLU A 36 -14.63 -7.26 23.85
CA GLU A 36 -15.84 -6.41 23.88
C GLU A 36 -15.54 -4.91 23.61
N ASN A 37 -14.33 -4.56 23.17
CA ASN A 37 -13.97 -3.17 22.91
C ASN A 37 -14.65 -2.64 21.65
N LYS A 38 -15.11 -1.39 21.73
CA LYS A 38 -15.75 -0.67 20.62
C LYS A 38 -14.73 -0.31 19.54
N TRP A 39 -15.13 -0.43 18.28
CA TRP A 39 -14.37 0.06 17.14
C TRP A 39 -14.37 1.60 17.11
N GLU A 40 -13.21 2.22 17.16
CA GLU A 40 -13.06 3.68 17.18
C GLU A 40 -11.95 4.13 16.22
N PRO A 41 -11.97 5.38 15.71
CA PRO A 41 -10.89 5.90 14.88
C PRO A 41 -9.55 5.77 15.59
N ILE A 42 -8.56 5.19 14.91
CA ILE A 42 -7.24 4.96 15.49
C ILE A 42 -6.56 6.27 15.88
N ARG A 43 -5.96 6.33 17.08
CA ARG A 43 -5.12 7.45 17.51
C ARG A 43 -3.66 7.14 17.21
N VAL A 44 -3.12 7.76 16.17
CA VAL A 44 -1.70 7.64 15.80
C VAL A 44 -0.91 8.81 16.36
N GLN A 45 0.24 8.54 16.97
CA GLN A 45 1.18 9.57 17.41
C GLN A 45 2.58 9.26 16.88
N TYR A 46 3.20 10.27 16.25
CA TYR A 46 4.62 10.25 15.91
C TYR A 46 5.40 11.07 16.93
N GLN A 47 6.53 10.53 17.38
CA GLN A 47 7.45 11.21 18.29
C GLN A 47 8.84 11.18 17.70
N PHE A 48 9.56 12.30 17.70
CA PHE A 48 10.98 12.26 17.36
C PHE A 48 11.73 11.44 18.42
N GLY A 49 12.61 10.54 17.97
CA GLY A 49 13.41 9.71 18.87
C GLY A 49 14.38 10.55 19.72
N GLN A 50 14.82 11.69 19.22
CA GLN A 50 15.68 12.66 19.91
C GLN A 50 15.15 14.08 19.76
N GLU A 51 15.56 14.97 20.68
CA GLU A 51 15.16 16.39 20.64
C GLU A 51 16.11 17.28 19.84
N ASN A 52 17.31 16.81 19.49
CA ASN A 52 18.39 17.64 18.97
C ASN A 52 18.41 17.79 17.44
N TYR A 53 17.38 17.34 16.72
CA TYR A 53 17.26 17.56 15.28
C TYR A 53 17.11 19.07 14.98
N ASP A 54 17.62 19.50 13.82
CA ASP A 54 17.52 20.89 13.37
C ASP A 54 16.07 21.30 13.05
N GLY A 55 15.82 22.61 13.00
CA GLY A 55 14.47 23.16 12.83
C GLY A 55 13.85 22.82 11.48
N GLU A 56 14.62 22.84 10.40
CA GLU A 56 14.11 22.58 9.04
C GLU A 56 13.59 21.15 8.90
N HIS A 57 14.37 20.15 9.35
CA HIS A 57 13.92 18.76 9.37
C HIS A 57 12.72 18.59 10.29
N LYS A 58 12.73 19.19 11.48
CA LYS A 58 11.59 19.09 12.40
C LYS A 58 10.29 19.59 11.77
N ASP A 59 10.31 20.78 11.17
CA ASP A 59 9.12 21.39 10.57
C ASP A 59 8.61 20.55 9.39
N PHE A 60 9.53 20.07 8.54
CA PHE A 60 9.19 19.17 7.42
C PHE A 60 8.54 17.87 7.91
N PHE A 61 9.17 17.16 8.85
CA PHE A 61 8.65 15.89 9.36
C PHE A 61 7.37 16.07 10.17
N GLN A 62 7.21 17.17 10.92
CA GLN A 62 5.94 17.46 11.61
C GLN A 62 4.79 17.64 10.62
N ASN A 63 5.04 18.28 9.47
CA ASN A 63 4.05 18.34 8.40
C ASN A 63 3.72 16.93 7.87
N LEU A 64 4.75 16.13 7.58
CA LEU A 64 4.61 14.75 7.12
C LEU A 64 3.78 13.90 8.10
N PHE A 65 4.09 13.99 9.40
CA PHE A 65 3.37 13.30 10.47
C PHE A 65 1.90 13.73 10.53
N SER A 66 1.62 15.02 10.35
CA SER A 66 0.24 15.54 10.36
C SER A 66 -0.59 14.99 9.19
N VAL A 67 -0.02 14.96 7.98
CA VAL A 67 -0.66 14.37 6.80
C VAL A 67 -0.89 12.88 6.99
N THR A 68 0.13 12.12 7.36
CA THR A 68 0.03 10.66 7.54
C THR A 68 -0.92 10.28 8.68
N THR A 69 -0.87 10.99 9.81
CA THR A 69 -1.80 10.78 10.93
C THR A 69 -3.24 11.01 10.50
N THR A 70 -3.48 12.08 9.74
CA THR A 70 -4.82 12.37 9.19
C THR A 70 -5.29 11.25 8.28
N PHE A 71 -4.43 10.79 7.37
CA PHE A 71 -4.74 9.71 6.44
C PHE A 71 -5.10 8.41 7.17
N ILE A 72 -4.24 7.92 8.06
CA ILE A 72 -4.46 6.66 8.79
C ILE A 72 -5.70 6.76 9.69
N THR A 73 -5.82 7.86 10.46
CA THR A 73 -6.96 8.08 11.38
C THR A 73 -8.28 8.18 10.64
N ARG A 74 -8.30 8.69 9.40
CA ARG A 74 -9.52 8.82 8.60
C ARG A 74 -10.10 7.46 8.17
N TYR A 75 -9.24 6.48 7.90
CA TYR A 75 -9.68 5.21 7.29
C TYR A 75 -9.74 4.04 8.24
N PHE A 76 -8.87 3.99 9.25
CA PHE A 76 -8.74 2.82 10.12
C PHE A 76 -9.45 2.98 11.46
N LEU A 77 -10.23 1.97 11.80
CA LEU A 77 -10.79 1.74 13.14
C LEU A 77 -9.93 0.73 13.87
N VAL A 78 -9.86 0.87 15.19
CA VAL A 78 -9.21 -0.08 16.09
C VAL A 78 -10.14 -0.40 17.26
N GLN A 79 -10.04 -1.61 17.80
CA GLN A 79 -10.59 -1.91 19.11
C GLN A 79 -9.67 -1.32 20.18
N ARG A 80 -10.02 -0.11 20.63
CA ARG A 80 -9.17 0.70 21.52
C ARG A 80 -8.93 0.02 22.87
N SER A 81 -7.70 0.09 23.36
CA SER A 81 -7.38 -0.27 24.74
C SER A 81 -7.76 0.87 25.69
N ASN A 82 -8.26 0.53 26.88
CA ASN A 82 -8.57 1.51 27.92
C ASN A 82 -7.30 2.02 28.63
N GLU A 83 -6.17 1.37 28.40
CA GLU A 83 -4.88 1.73 29.02
C GLU A 83 -4.04 2.61 28.08
N MET A 84 -3.37 3.60 28.66
CA MET A 84 -2.36 4.38 27.94
C MET A 84 -1.12 3.52 27.70
N ILE A 85 -0.39 3.82 26.62
CA ILE A 85 0.89 3.20 26.36
C ILE A 85 1.91 3.68 27.40
N THR A 86 2.48 2.73 28.13
CA THR A 86 3.56 2.96 29.10
C THR A 86 4.77 2.08 28.76
N PHE A 87 5.90 2.37 29.38
CA PHE A 87 7.15 1.64 29.18
C PHE A 87 7.72 1.16 30.52
N ASP A 88 8.60 0.16 30.48
CA ASP A 88 9.27 -0.40 31.65
C ASP A 88 10.80 -0.42 31.50
N ILE A 89 11.49 -1.11 32.41
CA ILE A 89 12.96 -1.13 32.43
C ILE A 89 13.56 -1.83 31.19
N LEU A 90 12.85 -2.79 30.58
CA LEU A 90 13.31 -3.49 29.38
C LEU A 90 13.27 -2.55 28.16
N ASP A 91 12.30 -1.63 28.11
CA ASP A 91 12.23 -0.60 27.08
C ASP A 91 13.43 0.34 27.10
N THR A 92 14.02 0.56 28.27
CA THR A 92 15.16 1.48 28.41
C THR A 92 16.33 1.02 27.54
N GLN A 93 16.66 -0.28 27.60
CA GLN A 93 17.69 -0.86 26.74
C GLN A 93 17.30 -0.79 25.27
N TYR A 94 16.03 -1.07 24.95
CA TYR A 94 15.55 -1.03 23.57
C TYR A 94 15.69 0.37 22.95
N PHE A 95 15.41 1.41 23.76
CA PHE A 95 15.47 2.81 23.39
C PHE A 95 16.93 3.24 23.18
N GLU A 96 17.83 2.89 24.11
CA GLU A 96 19.27 3.17 24.01
C GLU A 96 19.89 2.56 22.74
N GLU A 97 19.61 1.28 22.47
CA GLU A 97 20.14 0.57 21.28
C GLU A 97 19.70 1.20 19.95
N ARG A 98 18.62 1.98 19.95
CA ARG A 98 18.01 2.59 18.75
C ARG A 98 18.09 4.10 18.72
N ASN A 99 18.84 4.69 19.63
CA ASN A 99 18.97 6.14 19.75
C ASN A 99 17.59 6.81 19.93
N ILE A 100 16.72 6.24 20.76
CA ILE A 100 15.49 6.85 21.26
C ILE A 100 15.75 7.35 22.69
N SER A 101 15.29 8.55 23.02
CA SER A 101 15.54 9.16 24.32
C SER A 101 14.88 8.37 25.45
N THR A 102 15.65 7.95 26.44
CA THR A 102 15.17 7.17 27.59
C THR A 102 14.21 7.97 28.48
N GLN A 103 14.13 9.29 28.32
CA GLN A 103 13.15 10.12 29.03
C GLN A 103 11.70 9.71 28.74
N PHE A 104 11.44 9.19 27.54
CA PHE A 104 10.12 8.72 27.14
C PHE A 104 9.66 7.49 27.92
N VAL A 105 10.57 6.72 28.52
CA VAL A 105 10.22 5.55 29.34
C VAL A 105 9.36 5.96 30.55
N SER A 106 9.58 7.16 31.08
CA SER A 106 8.82 7.71 32.21
C SER A 106 7.47 8.33 31.82
N GLN A 107 7.18 8.43 30.52
CA GLN A 107 5.99 9.10 30.00
C GLN A 107 4.86 8.11 29.73
N LYS A 108 3.63 8.66 29.63
CA LYS A 108 2.43 7.92 29.24
C LYS A 108 1.85 8.54 27.97
N PHE A 109 1.47 7.70 27.03
CA PHE A 109 0.96 8.14 25.74
C PHE A 109 -0.48 7.69 25.54
N ASP A 110 -1.37 8.66 25.34
CA ASP A 110 -2.76 8.40 24.98
C ASP A 110 -2.89 8.17 23.47
N ALA A 111 -2.43 6.99 23.04
CA ALA A 111 -2.37 6.59 21.64
C ALA A 111 -2.77 5.12 21.47
N ASP A 112 -3.28 4.78 20.30
CA ASP A 112 -3.52 3.40 19.89
C ASP A 112 -2.33 2.85 19.09
N LEU A 113 -1.57 3.74 18.46
CA LEU A 113 -0.32 3.46 17.75
C LEU A 113 0.68 4.59 18.01
N LEU A 114 1.82 4.27 18.61
CA LEU A 114 2.90 5.20 18.88
C LEU A 114 4.13 4.83 18.03
N ILE A 115 4.64 5.78 17.26
CA ILE A 115 5.78 5.55 16.36
C ILE A 115 6.88 6.56 16.67
N PHE A 116 8.04 6.06 17.09
CA PHE A 116 9.23 6.88 17.24
C PHE A 116 9.94 7.05 15.90
N VAL A 117 10.32 8.26 15.53
CA VAL A 117 11.04 8.57 14.28
C VAL A 117 12.45 9.03 14.61
N VAL A 118 13.42 8.19 14.25
CA VAL A 118 14.84 8.43 14.45
C VAL A 118 15.45 8.89 13.13
N LEU A 119 15.91 10.14 13.09
CA LEU A 119 16.62 10.67 11.93
C LEU A 119 18.11 10.32 12.02
N ILE A 120 18.65 9.78 10.92
CA ILE A 120 20.07 9.54 10.72
C ILE A 120 20.55 10.20 9.42
N THR A 121 21.84 10.41 9.28
CA THR A 121 22.44 10.90 8.03
C THR A 121 23.66 10.04 7.73
N ASP A 122 23.49 9.01 6.89
CA ASP A 122 24.55 8.05 6.59
C ASP A 122 24.50 7.59 5.12
N SER A 123 25.50 7.99 4.34
CA SER A 123 25.59 7.62 2.93
C SER A 123 25.91 6.14 2.70
N ASN A 124 26.37 5.40 3.72
CA ASN A 124 26.69 3.98 3.62
C ASN A 124 25.45 3.09 3.76
N GLN A 125 24.41 3.57 4.44
CA GLN A 125 23.15 2.84 4.63
C GLN A 125 22.17 3.14 3.50
N LYS A 126 22.09 2.26 2.50
CA LYS A 126 21.32 2.47 1.25
C LYS A 126 19.81 2.25 1.39
N PHE A 127 19.18 2.92 2.36
CA PHE A 127 17.72 2.99 2.49
C PHE A 127 17.30 4.43 2.82
N ILE A 128 16.08 4.82 2.45
CA ILE A 128 15.48 6.10 2.83
C ILE A 128 14.79 5.96 4.19
N ALA A 129 13.95 4.93 4.35
CA ALA A 129 13.31 4.62 5.62
C ALA A 129 13.26 3.11 5.86
N SER A 130 13.30 2.72 7.12
CA SER A 130 13.04 1.36 7.58
C SER A 130 12.25 1.42 8.89
N SER A 131 11.47 0.38 9.18
CA SER A 131 10.66 0.35 10.39
C SER A 131 10.43 -1.06 10.90
N THR A 132 10.04 -1.13 12.17
CA THR A 132 9.49 -2.33 12.79
C THR A 132 8.72 -1.93 14.05
N TYR A 133 7.93 -2.85 14.57
CA TYR A 133 7.27 -2.70 15.86
C TYR A 133 8.04 -3.47 16.94
N PHE A 134 7.84 -3.11 18.20
CA PHE A 134 8.52 -3.75 19.32
C PHE A 134 7.64 -3.98 20.54
N LYS A 135 6.46 -3.34 20.58
CA LYS A 135 5.46 -3.56 21.60
C LYS A 135 4.12 -3.90 20.95
N THR A 136 3.43 -4.83 21.57
CA THR A 136 2.10 -5.27 21.17
C THR A 136 1.14 -5.12 22.33
N ASP A 137 -0.14 -4.97 22.03
CA ASP A 137 -1.19 -5.09 23.02
C ASP A 137 -1.23 -6.53 23.55
N PRO A 138 -1.14 -6.76 24.88
CA PRO A 138 -1.02 -8.10 25.43
C PRO A 138 -2.18 -9.04 25.09
N LYS A 139 -3.40 -8.50 24.90
CA LYS A 139 -4.62 -9.27 24.64
C LYS A 139 -4.78 -9.55 23.16
N THR A 140 -4.76 -8.50 22.35
CA THR A 140 -5.05 -8.59 20.91
C THR A 140 -3.84 -9.02 20.11
N LYS A 141 -2.62 -8.90 20.66
CA LYS A 141 -1.32 -9.07 19.99
C LYS A 141 -1.09 -8.08 18.84
N ARG A 142 -1.95 -7.07 18.70
CA ARG A 142 -1.81 -5.98 17.74
C ARG A 142 -0.56 -5.17 18.07
N PRO A 143 0.29 -4.83 17.08
CA PRO A 143 1.35 -3.84 17.29
C PRO A 143 0.82 -2.49 17.80
N THR A 144 1.43 -1.98 18.86
CA THR A 144 1.05 -0.70 19.50
C THR A 144 2.17 0.31 19.53
N VAL A 145 3.43 -0.14 19.56
CA VAL A 145 4.59 0.74 19.51
C VAL A 145 5.62 0.23 18.51
N GLY A 146 6.12 1.13 17.68
CA GLY A 146 7.23 0.88 16.79
C GLY A 146 8.14 2.07 16.60
N TYR A 147 9.11 1.90 15.71
CA TYR A 147 9.99 2.98 15.32
C TYR A 147 10.29 2.93 13.82
N ILE A 148 10.61 4.11 13.31
CA ILE A 148 11.06 4.35 11.94
C ILE A 148 12.45 4.96 12.03
N THR A 149 13.42 4.37 11.34
CA THR A 149 14.69 5.04 11.07
C THR A 149 14.60 5.69 9.70
N TRP A 150 14.78 7.01 9.64
CA TRP A 150 14.77 7.78 8.41
C TRP A 150 16.16 8.34 8.10
N ASN A 151 16.68 8.03 6.92
CA ASN A 151 17.99 8.49 6.47
C ASN A 151 17.85 9.78 5.64
N THR A 152 18.15 10.91 6.27
CA THR A 152 18.04 12.23 5.67
C THR A 152 19.10 12.47 4.58
N PHE A 153 20.13 11.63 4.47
CA PHE A 153 21.08 11.69 3.35
C PHE A 153 20.39 11.54 1.97
N PHE A 154 19.30 10.78 1.91
CA PHE A 154 18.51 10.55 0.68
C PHE A 154 17.24 11.41 0.61
N THR A 155 17.09 12.38 1.51
CA THR A 155 15.94 13.29 1.55
C THR A 155 16.43 14.70 1.31
N ASN A 156 16.19 15.24 0.12
CA ASN A 156 16.59 16.61 -0.18
C ASN A 156 15.48 17.56 0.25
N LEU A 157 15.75 18.37 1.28
CA LEU A 157 14.81 19.40 1.76
C LEU A 157 14.96 20.74 1.01
N THR A 158 15.93 20.86 0.11
CA THR A 158 16.08 22.04 -0.73
C THR A 158 15.04 22.02 -1.85
N ASN A 159 14.15 23.03 -1.89
CA ASN A 159 13.11 23.18 -2.92
C ASN A 159 12.17 21.97 -3.06
N VAL A 160 11.70 21.41 -1.94
CA VAL A 160 10.75 20.29 -1.93
C VAL A 160 9.52 20.61 -2.78
N THR A 161 9.34 19.84 -3.85
CA THR A 161 8.16 19.95 -4.75
C THR A 161 6.99 19.16 -4.18
N ASN A 162 5.78 19.38 -4.70
CA ASN A 162 4.61 18.62 -4.24
C ASN A 162 4.77 17.11 -4.50
N SER A 163 5.39 16.75 -5.63
CA SER A 163 5.75 15.37 -5.98
C SER A 163 6.74 14.77 -4.97
N ASN A 164 7.80 15.50 -4.60
CA ASN A 164 8.72 15.03 -3.56
C ASN A 164 8.01 14.81 -2.23
N PHE A 165 7.14 15.74 -1.82
CA PHE A 165 6.39 15.61 -0.57
C PHE A 165 5.42 14.42 -0.59
N GLU A 166 4.70 14.20 -1.69
CA GLU A 166 3.80 13.05 -1.85
C GLU A 166 4.58 11.74 -1.77
N LEU A 167 5.74 11.65 -2.43
CA LEU A 167 6.63 10.48 -2.36
C LEU A 167 7.09 10.19 -0.93
N TYR A 168 7.51 11.22 -0.18
CA TYR A 168 7.90 11.06 1.22
C TYR A 168 6.72 10.70 2.13
N THR A 169 5.53 11.23 1.84
CA THR A 169 4.29 10.90 2.57
C THR A 169 3.92 9.44 2.33
N GLN A 170 3.95 9.00 1.08
CA GLN A 170 3.75 7.61 0.68
C GLN A 170 4.72 6.69 1.41
N LEU A 171 6.03 7.02 1.41
CA LEU A 171 7.02 6.24 2.13
C LEU A 171 6.70 6.15 3.63
N LEU A 172 6.32 7.27 4.25
CA LEU A 172 5.94 7.30 5.66
C LEU A 172 4.69 6.44 5.93
N ILE A 173 3.69 6.48 5.05
CA ILE A 173 2.51 5.60 5.13
C ILE A 173 2.94 4.13 5.03
N THR A 174 3.74 3.76 4.03
CA THR A 174 4.25 2.39 3.84
C THR A 174 4.96 1.88 5.09
N VAL A 175 5.95 2.62 5.60
CA VAL A 175 6.71 2.14 6.77
C VAL A 175 5.87 2.18 8.06
N SER A 176 4.82 3.00 8.13
CA SER A 176 3.86 2.97 9.23
C SER A 176 2.95 1.74 9.15
N MET A 177 2.57 1.33 7.93
CA MET A 177 1.82 0.11 7.67
C MET A 177 2.58 -1.16 8.10
N TYR A 178 3.91 -1.17 7.97
CA TYR A 178 4.74 -2.25 8.54
C TYR A 178 4.66 -2.30 10.06
N VAL A 179 4.70 -1.13 10.72
CA VAL A 179 4.51 -1.04 12.17
C VAL A 179 3.09 -1.45 12.56
N MET A 180 2.08 -1.16 11.74
CA MET A 180 0.68 -1.52 12.00
C MET A 180 0.44 -3.03 11.97
N GLY A 181 1.30 -3.82 11.32
CA GLY A 181 1.21 -5.28 11.35
C GLY A 181 1.50 -5.98 10.03
N PHE A 182 1.73 -5.25 8.92
CA PHE A 182 2.22 -5.88 7.70
C PHE A 182 3.72 -6.19 7.81
N HIS A 183 4.01 -7.22 8.60
CA HIS A 183 5.35 -7.67 8.95
C HIS A 183 5.26 -9.16 9.28
N PHE A 184 6.18 -9.98 8.78
CA PHE A 184 6.08 -11.45 8.88
C PHE A 184 5.84 -11.98 10.32
N GLN A 185 6.44 -11.34 11.33
CA GLN A 185 6.25 -11.68 12.76
C GLN A 185 4.81 -11.47 13.25
N SER A 186 4.04 -10.60 12.61
CA SER A 186 2.64 -10.32 12.95
C SER A 186 1.66 -11.24 12.22
N PHE A 187 2.04 -11.88 11.11
CA PHE A 187 1.12 -12.69 10.32
C PHE A 187 0.50 -13.84 11.12
N ILE A 188 1.29 -14.46 12.00
CA ILE A 188 0.81 -15.50 12.90
C ILE A 188 -0.22 -14.99 13.92
N ASN A 189 -0.33 -13.68 14.13
CA ASN A 189 -1.29 -13.10 15.07
C ASN A 189 -2.59 -12.67 14.37
N TYR A 190 -2.71 -12.86 13.05
CA TYR A 190 -3.89 -12.49 12.31
C TYR A 190 -5.07 -13.39 12.66
N PHE A 191 -6.25 -12.79 12.73
CA PHE A 191 -7.49 -13.46 13.09
C PHE A 191 -8.69 -12.81 12.41
N ASP A 192 -9.79 -13.55 12.32
CA ASP A 192 -11.07 -13.01 11.87
C ASP A 192 -11.74 -12.26 13.02
N SER A 193 -11.76 -10.95 12.95
CA SER A 193 -12.38 -10.09 13.97
C SER A 193 -13.89 -10.29 14.14
N SER A 194 -14.57 -10.93 13.18
CA SER A 194 -15.99 -11.23 13.27
C SER A 194 -16.30 -12.51 14.07
N THR A 195 -15.37 -13.46 14.07
CA THR A 195 -15.51 -14.75 14.78
C THR A 195 -14.55 -14.90 15.96
N ASN A 196 -13.60 -13.97 16.08
CA ASN A 196 -12.46 -14.01 17.00
C ASN A 196 -11.58 -15.26 16.85
N LYS A 197 -11.61 -15.91 15.67
CA LYS A 197 -10.83 -17.12 15.39
C LYS A 197 -9.56 -16.76 14.63
N SER A 198 -8.43 -17.28 15.09
CA SER A 198 -7.19 -17.24 14.32
C SER A 198 -7.37 -17.95 12.98
N TYR A 199 -6.70 -17.43 11.95
CA TYR A 199 -6.64 -18.14 10.69
C TYR A 199 -5.70 -19.34 10.83
N PRO A 200 -6.11 -20.54 10.36
CA PRO A 200 -5.32 -21.75 10.52
C PRO A 200 -4.06 -21.75 9.64
N GLU A 201 -4.08 -21.11 8.46
CA GLU A 201 -2.98 -21.13 7.48
C GLU A 201 -2.80 -19.72 6.89
N VAL A 202 -2.06 -18.84 7.57
CA VAL A 202 -1.84 -17.45 7.11
C VAL A 202 -0.68 -17.36 6.13
N LEU A 203 0.36 -18.17 6.33
CA LEU A 203 1.55 -18.22 5.49
C LEU A 203 1.65 -19.62 4.88
N MET A 204 1.72 -19.65 3.55
CA MET A 204 1.90 -20.89 2.79
C MET A 204 3.14 -20.76 1.91
N THR A 205 3.93 -21.81 1.81
CA THR A 205 5.06 -21.86 0.87
C THR A 205 4.80 -22.94 -0.17
N GLN A 206 4.90 -22.56 -1.44
CA GLN A 206 4.72 -23.45 -2.59
C GLN A 206 5.74 -23.09 -3.68
N ASP A 207 6.47 -24.09 -4.16
CA ASP A 207 7.47 -23.95 -5.24
C ASP A 207 8.50 -22.83 -4.99
N GLY A 208 8.95 -22.69 -3.73
CA GLY A 208 9.90 -21.66 -3.31
C GLY A 208 9.30 -20.26 -3.11
N ASN A 209 8.00 -20.07 -3.37
CA ASN A 209 7.30 -18.80 -3.18
C ASN A 209 6.47 -18.83 -1.90
N SER A 210 6.42 -17.70 -1.19
CA SER A 210 5.61 -17.54 0.01
C SER A 210 4.36 -16.73 -0.28
N TYR A 211 3.23 -17.12 0.31
CA TYR A 211 1.93 -16.52 0.07
C TYR A 211 1.26 -16.14 1.39
N LEU A 212 0.79 -14.90 1.48
CA LEU A 212 -0.09 -14.44 2.54
C LEU A 212 -1.54 -14.82 2.20
N SER A 213 -2.00 -15.90 2.79
CA SER A 213 -3.33 -16.49 2.59
C SER A 213 -4.31 -15.92 3.62
N THR A 214 -5.06 -14.90 3.22
CA THR A 214 -6.05 -14.24 4.09
C THR A 214 -7.39 -14.01 3.37
N PRO A 215 -8.55 -14.15 4.03
CA PRO A 215 -9.81 -14.35 3.32
C PRO A 215 -10.27 -13.18 2.44
N ARG A 216 -10.23 -11.93 2.93
CA ARG A 216 -10.68 -10.75 2.18
C ARG A 216 -9.68 -10.41 1.08
N LEU A 217 -8.38 -10.41 1.38
CA LEU A 217 -7.33 -10.15 0.40
C LEU A 217 -7.38 -11.16 -0.74
N THR A 218 -7.41 -12.46 -0.43
CA THR A 218 -7.51 -13.53 -1.43
C THR A 218 -8.76 -13.36 -2.29
N LYS A 219 -9.93 -13.07 -1.69
CA LYS A 219 -11.17 -12.82 -2.45
C LYS A 219 -11.06 -11.62 -3.39
N LYS A 220 -10.47 -10.50 -2.93
CA LYS A 220 -10.24 -9.32 -3.79
C LYS A 220 -9.33 -9.66 -4.95
N MET A 221 -8.26 -10.41 -4.72
CA MET A 221 -7.37 -10.86 -5.78
C MET A 221 -8.08 -11.77 -6.79
N LYS A 222 -8.85 -12.77 -6.33
CA LYS A 222 -9.62 -13.65 -7.21
C LYS A 222 -10.51 -12.86 -8.18
N LEU A 223 -11.21 -11.85 -7.65
CA LEU A 223 -12.06 -10.95 -8.45
C LEU A 223 -11.25 -10.06 -9.39
N HIS A 224 -10.15 -9.46 -8.91
CA HIS A 224 -9.33 -8.55 -9.71
C HIS A 224 -8.65 -9.25 -10.88
N PHE A 225 -7.93 -10.34 -10.61
CA PHE A 225 -7.23 -11.11 -11.64
C PHE A 225 -8.18 -11.97 -12.47
N ASN A 226 -9.44 -12.14 -12.05
CA ASN A 226 -10.39 -13.12 -12.61
C ASN A 226 -9.83 -14.56 -12.56
N CYS A 227 -9.34 -14.96 -11.37
CA CYS A 227 -8.73 -16.27 -11.15
C CYS A 227 -9.20 -16.90 -9.83
N SER A 228 -9.98 -17.96 -9.90
CA SER A 228 -10.53 -18.64 -8.72
C SER A 228 -9.51 -19.47 -7.93
N SER A 229 -8.37 -19.83 -8.54
CA SER A 229 -7.34 -20.68 -7.93
C SER A 229 -6.29 -19.92 -7.12
N ILE A 230 -6.38 -18.60 -7.01
CA ILE A 230 -5.49 -17.81 -6.15
C ILE A 230 -5.77 -18.18 -4.70
N ASN A 231 -4.74 -18.64 -3.98
CA ASN A 231 -4.89 -19.01 -2.57
C ASN A 231 -4.31 -17.96 -1.61
N GLY A 232 -3.50 -17.02 -2.09
CA GLY A 232 -2.95 -15.94 -1.27
C GLY A 232 -2.17 -14.92 -2.10
N ALA A 233 -1.81 -13.80 -1.47
CA ALA A 233 -0.93 -12.81 -2.06
C ALA A 233 0.52 -13.29 -2.04
N GLN A 234 1.15 -13.42 -3.20
CA GLN A 234 2.57 -13.75 -3.25
C GLN A 234 3.37 -12.63 -2.59
N LEU A 235 4.24 -13.01 -1.66
CA LEU A 235 5.19 -12.14 -0.99
C LEU A 235 6.50 -12.10 -1.78
N GLU A 236 7.21 -10.99 -1.62
CA GLU A 236 8.53 -10.78 -2.21
C GLU A 236 9.48 -11.92 -1.87
N ASN A 237 10.20 -12.40 -2.87
CA ASN A 237 11.15 -13.51 -2.82
C ASN A 237 12.55 -13.09 -3.29
N GLU A 238 12.74 -11.84 -3.72
CA GLU A 238 14.04 -11.26 -4.11
C GLU A 238 14.56 -10.23 -3.10
N GLY A 239 15.81 -9.80 -3.26
CA GLY A 239 16.47 -8.81 -2.39
C GLY A 239 17.10 -9.39 -1.11
N GLY A 240 16.80 -10.64 -0.75
CA GLY A 240 17.42 -11.39 0.35
C GLY A 240 16.68 -11.31 1.70
N PRO A 241 17.29 -11.81 2.80
CA PRO A 241 16.63 -12.10 4.08
C PRO A 241 15.95 -10.94 4.84
N ASN A 242 16.14 -9.71 4.37
CA ASN A 242 15.54 -8.50 4.94
C ASN A 242 14.43 -7.90 4.06
N TYR A 243 14.16 -8.49 2.89
CA TYR A 243 13.16 -8.06 1.93
C TYR A 243 12.09 -9.14 1.71
N GLU A 244 12.51 -10.40 1.77
CA GLU A 244 11.63 -11.58 1.77
C GLU A 244 10.59 -11.51 2.90
N LEU A 245 9.30 -11.68 2.56
CA LEU A 245 8.15 -11.66 3.49
C LEU A 245 7.73 -10.29 4.07
N PHE A 246 8.31 -9.18 3.62
CA PHE A 246 7.95 -7.83 4.09
C PHE A 246 7.19 -7.00 3.04
N HIS A 247 7.09 -7.52 1.82
CA HIS A 247 6.54 -6.82 0.68
C HIS A 247 5.67 -7.74 -0.16
N LEU A 248 4.76 -7.16 -0.92
CA LEU A 248 4.06 -7.85 -2.01
C LEU A 248 4.98 -8.00 -3.22
N GLU A 249 4.85 -9.11 -3.93
CA GLU A 249 5.59 -9.42 -5.16
C GLU A 249 5.43 -8.34 -6.25
N ARG A 250 6.54 -7.68 -6.63
CA ARG A 250 6.51 -6.58 -7.62
C ARG A 250 5.90 -6.98 -8.95
N SER A 251 6.19 -8.18 -9.47
CA SER A 251 5.68 -8.59 -10.79
C SER A 251 4.15 -8.72 -10.83
N LEU A 252 3.51 -8.97 -9.69
CA LEU A 252 2.05 -9.16 -9.59
C LEU A 252 1.31 -7.91 -9.11
N PHE A 253 1.96 -7.08 -8.31
CA PHE A 253 1.33 -5.92 -7.66
C PHE A 253 1.87 -4.57 -8.17
N TYR A 254 2.94 -4.57 -8.98
CA TYR A 254 3.51 -3.41 -9.63
C TYR A 254 3.73 -2.22 -8.68
N ASN A 255 2.87 -1.20 -8.76
CA ASN A 255 2.96 0.03 -7.98
C ASN A 255 2.06 0.04 -6.73
N GLU A 256 1.62 -1.11 -6.23
CA GLU A 256 0.93 -1.19 -4.92
C GLU A 256 1.87 -0.70 -3.80
N ILE A 257 1.35 0.09 -2.86
CA ILE A 257 2.13 0.75 -1.79
C ILE A 257 2.95 -0.21 -0.90
N LEU A 258 2.55 -1.49 -0.81
CA LEU A 258 3.21 -2.53 -0.02
C LEU A 258 4.24 -3.36 -0.82
N THR A 259 4.53 -2.99 -2.07
CA THR A 259 5.63 -3.57 -2.84
C THR A 259 7.00 -3.01 -2.39
N SER A 260 8.08 -3.74 -2.67
CA SER A 260 9.43 -3.33 -2.27
C SER A 260 9.93 -2.14 -3.08
N SER A 261 10.57 -1.16 -2.44
CA SER A 261 11.14 0.07 -3.04
C SER A 261 10.14 1.05 -3.69
N LEU A 262 10.50 2.34 -3.63
CA LEU A 262 9.69 3.40 -4.24
C LEU A 262 9.69 3.30 -5.77
N MET A 263 8.51 3.44 -6.36
CA MET A 263 8.34 3.64 -7.79
C MET A 263 8.12 5.13 -8.08
N GLU A 264 8.81 5.65 -9.08
CA GLU A 264 8.51 6.94 -9.70
C GLU A 264 7.19 6.79 -10.49
N GLY A 265 6.35 7.84 -10.52
CA GLY A 265 5.02 7.76 -11.15
C GLY A 265 3.89 7.24 -10.24
N ASN A 266 4.02 7.47 -8.93
CA ASN A 266 3.02 7.21 -7.87
C ASN A 266 2.75 5.73 -7.53
N ALA A 267 2.85 5.37 -6.24
CA ALA A 267 2.27 4.12 -5.76
C ALA A 267 0.80 4.31 -5.41
N ILE A 268 0.05 3.22 -5.46
CA ILE A 268 -1.38 3.20 -5.21
C ILE A 268 -1.71 2.47 -3.92
N ILE A 269 -2.72 2.96 -3.20
CA ILE A 269 -3.30 2.27 -2.05
C ILE A 269 -4.62 1.64 -2.50
N SER A 270 -4.53 0.36 -2.82
CA SER A 270 -5.62 -0.38 -3.45
C SER A 270 -6.53 -1.07 -2.43
N ASP A 271 -7.62 -1.65 -2.93
CA ASP A 271 -8.49 -2.54 -2.16
C ASP A 271 -7.72 -3.76 -1.59
N PHE A 272 -6.54 -4.11 -2.14
CA PHE A 272 -5.66 -5.14 -1.59
C PHE A 272 -5.12 -4.72 -0.22
N THR A 273 -4.49 -3.54 -0.12
CA THR A 273 -3.98 -3.02 1.15
C THR A 273 -5.09 -2.89 2.20
N PHE A 274 -6.23 -2.31 1.84
CA PHE A 274 -7.35 -2.18 2.78
C PHE A 274 -7.89 -3.54 3.25
N SER A 275 -8.02 -4.51 2.35
CA SER A 275 -8.48 -5.86 2.70
C SER A 275 -7.47 -6.60 3.56
N LEU A 276 -6.17 -6.44 3.28
CA LEU A 276 -5.09 -6.99 4.11
C LEU A 276 -5.18 -6.47 5.54
N PHE A 277 -5.35 -5.16 5.72
CA PHE A 277 -5.44 -4.59 7.06
C PHE A 277 -6.72 -4.98 7.80
N GLN A 278 -7.85 -5.22 7.10
CA GLN A 278 -9.02 -5.85 7.73
C GLN A 278 -8.73 -7.30 8.15
N ASP A 279 -8.02 -8.04 7.30
CA ASP A 279 -7.63 -9.43 7.58
C ASP A 279 -6.56 -9.56 8.65
N THR A 280 -5.88 -8.49 9.06
CA THR A 280 -5.08 -8.56 10.30
C THR A 280 -5.93 -8.91 11.52
N GLY A 281 -7.24 -8.60 11.48
CA GLY A 281 -8.14 -8.65 12.63
C GLY A 281 -7.97 -7.47 13.59
N PHE A 282 -6.87 -6.73 13.47
CA PHE A 282 -6.53 -5.58 14.32
C PHE A 282 -7.31 -4.31 13.94
N TYR A 283 -7.66 -4.18 12.66
CA TYR A 283 -8.29 -2.99 12.10
C TYR A 283 -9.58 -3.30 11.38
N ASN A 284 -10.46 -2.31 11.33
CA ASN A 284 -11.61 -2.28 10.43
C ASN A 284 -11.66 -0.94 9.70
N LEU A 285 -12.57 -0.78 8.72
CA LEU A 285 -12.57 0.38 7.83
C LEU A 285 -13.78 1.27 8.03
N MET A 286 -13.51 2.57 8.09
CA MET A 286 -14.52 3.62 7.88
C MET A 286 -14.84 3.77 6.39
N GLU A 287 -15.59 4.82 6.02
CA GLU A 287 -15.80 5.21 4.63
C GLU A 287 -14.45 5.33 3.91
N TYR A 288 -14.25 4.55 2.85
CA TYR A 288 -13.02 4.55 2.07
C TYR A 288 -13.31 4.43 0.58
N SER A 289 -12.37 4.90 -0.24
CA SER A 289 -12.38 4.80 -1.69
C SER A 289 -10.96 4.48 -2.16
N PRO A 290 -10.63 3.21 -2.39
CA PRO A 290 -9.27 2.82 -2.79
C PRO A 290 -8.93 3.31 -4.20
N ASP A 291 -7.63 3.36 -4.50
CA ASP A 291 -7.16 3.58 -5.86
C ASP A 291 -7.55 2.44 -6.80
N ASN A 292 -7.75 2.78 -8.07
CA ASN A 292 -8.00 1.81 -9.13
C ASN A 292 -6.71 1.08 -9.50
N VAL A 293 -6.78 -0.25 -9.58
CA VAL A 293 -5.68 -1.10 -10.06
C VAL A 293 -6.03 -1.58 -11.46
N LEU A 294 -5.13 -1.40 -12.42
CA LEU A 294 -5.26 -1.97 -13.77
C LEU A 294 -4.33 -3.18 -13.99
N TRP A 295 -3.18 -3.20 -13.33
CA TRP A 295 -2.16 -4.23 -13.49
C TRP A 295 -2.74 -5.63 -13.24
N GLY A 296 -2.71 -6.51 -14.24
CA GLY A 296 -3.19 -7.89 -14.14
C GLY A 296 -4.71 -8.04 -14.10
N LYS A 297 -5.48 -6.95 -14.23
CA LYS A 297 -6.94 -6.99 -14.12
C LYS A 297 -7.56 -7.85 -15.22
N ASN A 298 -8.42 -8.80 -14.83
CA ASN A 298 -9.12 -9.73 -15.71
C ASN A 298 -8.23 -10.58 -16.63
N LYS A 299 -6.93 -10.74 -16.31
CA LYS A 299 -5.98 -11.51 -17.15
C LYS A 299 -6.02 -13.02 -16.91
N GLY A 300 -6.81 -13.48 -15.95
CA GLY A 300 -6.96 -14.88 -15.60
C GLY A 300 -5.78 -15.43 -14.78
N CYS A 301 -5.85 -16.72 -14.48
CA CYS A 301 -4.83 -17.40 -13.67
C CYS A 301 -3.45 -17.45 -14.32
N ASP A 302 -3.38 -17.35 -15.65
CA ASP A 302 -2.11 -17.31 -16.38
C ASP A 302 -1.28 -16.08 -16.00
N PHE A 303 -1.90 -14.93 -15.70
CA PHE A 303 -1.14 -13.76 -15.27
C PHE A 303 -0.48 -13.99 -13.92
N PHE A 304 -1.23 -14.58 -12.98
CA PHE A 304 -0.75 -14.87 -11.64
C PHE A 304 0.37 -15.92 -11.65
N THR A 305 0.25 -16.94 -12.51
CA THR A 305 1.19 -18.07 -12.54
C THR A 305 2.39 -17.85 -13.46
N LYS A 306 2.18 -17.30 -14.66
CA LYS A 306 3.24 -17.12 -15.67
C LYS A 306 3.92 -15.76 -15.59
N LYS A 307 3.28 -14.74 -14.99
CA LYS A 307 3.83 -13.38 -14.90
C LYS A 307 4.32 -12.91 -16.29
N CYS A 308 5.58 -12.47 -16.39
CA CYS A 308 6.21 -12.05 -17.64
C CYS A 308 6.67 -13.18 -18.57
N GLU A 309 6.51 -14.46 -18.21
CA GLU A 309 6.64 -15.57 -19.16
C GLU A 309 5.43 -15.65 -20.10
N GLY A 310 4.29 -15.08 -19.67
CA GLY A 310 3.13 -14.89 -20.52
C GLY A 310 3.26 -13.70 -21.48
N GLU A 311 2.27 -13.59 -22.36
CA GLU A 311 2.13 -12.48 -23.32
C GLU A 311 1.08 -11.50 -22.78
N PHE A 312 1.52 -10.53 -21.98
CA PHE A 312 0.67 -9.51 -21.36
C PHE A 312 1.19 -8.10 -21.66
N ASP A 313 0.27 -7.16 -21.91
CA ASP A 313 0.57 -5.76 -22.24
C ASP A 313 1.32 -5.04 -21.08
N GLU A 314 1.21 -5.56 -19.86
CA GLU A 314 1.90 -5.12 -18.64
C GLU A 314 3.44 -5.25 -18.73
N PHE A 315 3.93 -6.26 -19.45
CA PHE A 315 5.36 -6.57 -19.52
C PHE A 315 5.93 -6.24 -20.90
N CYS A 316 7.12 -5.65 -20.91
CA CYS A 316 7.88 -5.42 -22.14
C CYS A 316 8.97 -6.49 -22.28
N LYS A 317 9.50 -6.68 -23.49
CA LYS A 317 10.45 -7.80 -23.79
C LYS A 317 11.79 -7.33 -24.32
N VAL A 318 11.89 -6.09 -24.80
CA VAL A 318 13.09 -5.56 -25.45
C VAL A 318 13.72 -4.54 -24.52
N GLU A 319 14.81 -4.94 -23.85
CA GLU A 319 15.55 -4.09 -22.93
C GLU A 319 15.90 -2.73 -23.57
N LYS A 320 15.73 -1.64 -22.79
CA LYS A 320 15.96 -0.23 -23.18
C LYS A 320 15.06 0.29 -24.30
N GLN A 321 14.10 -0.49 -24.78
CA GLN A 321 13.05 0.02 -25.66
C GLN A 321 12.35 1.20 -24.98
N GLN A 322 12.25 2.32 -25.70
CA GLN A 322 11.53 3.49 -25.21
C GLN A 322 10.02 3.25 -25.34
N GLY A 323 9.25 3.78 -24.40
CA GLY A 323 7.80 3.64 -24.35
C GLY A 323 7.17 4.63 -23.40
N CYS A 324 5.85 4.52 -23.23
CA CYS A 324 5.18 5.06 -22.05
C CYS A 324 5.10 3.97 -20.99
N SER A 325 5.04 4.37 -19.71
CA SER A 325 4.66 3.46 -18.63
C SER A 325 3.30 2.81 -18.90
N PHE A 326 3.02 1.68 -18.25
CA PHE A 326 1.75 0.96 -18.40
C PHE A 326 0.53 1.85 -18.12
N LEU A 327 0.66 2.79 -17.18
CA LEU A 327 -0.41 3.73 -16.80
C LEU A 327 -0.40 5.03 -17.63
N ASN A 328 0.45 5.13 -18.66
CA ASN A 328 0.63 6.33 -19.47
C ASN A 328 0.95 7.58 -18.64
N ASN A 329 1.64 7.45 -17.51
CA ASN A 329 1.94 8.56 -16.61
C ASN A 329 3.38 9.09 -16.71
N GLY A 330 4.26 8.45 -17.50
CA GLY A 330 5.61 8.95 -17.73
C GLY A 330 6.25 8.37 -18.98
N GLN A 331 7.29 9.05 -19.48
CA GLN A 331 8.13 8.51 -20.54
C GLN A 331 9.10 7.52 -19.91
N SER A 332 9.18 6.34 -20.52
CA SER A 332 9.75 5.17 -19.89
C SER A 332 10.70 4.43 -20.81
N GLU A 333 11.48 3.54 -20.20
CA GLU A 333 12.26 2.54 -20.89
C GLU A 333 11.95 1.15 -20.34
N CYS A 334 12.03 0.14 -21.21
CA CYS A 334 11.83 -1.24 -20.84
C CYS A 334 13.00 -1.77 -20.02
N GLN A 335 12.77 -2.07 -18.75
CA GLN A 335 13.79 -2.60 -17.83
C GLN A 335 13.14 -3.38 -16.68
N SER A 336 13.92 -4.22 -16.02
CA SER A 336 13.55 -4.85 -14.75
C SER A 336 14.10 -4.06 -13.57
N ASP A 337 13.50 -4.22 -12.40
CA ASP A 337 14.11 -3.83 -11.12
C ASP A 337 14.57 -5.06 -10.31
N ASN A 338 15.17 -4.83 -9.15
CA ASN A 338 15.73 -5.87 -8.28
C ASN A 338 14.68 -6.76 -7.57
N TYR A 339 13.39 -6.48 -7.76
CA TYR A 339 12.27 -7.08 -7.04
C TYR A 339 11.24 -7.70 -7.99
N SER A 340 11.42 -7.50 -9.29
CA SER A 340 10.45 -7.84 -10.34
C SER A 340 10.55 -9.27 -10.87
N SER A 341 11.31 -10.17 -10.23
CA SER A 341 11.58 -11.52 -10.71
C SER A 341 12.12 -11.53 -12.16
N GLN A 342 13.01 -10.58 -12.48
CA GLN A 342 13.53 -10.32 -13.84
C GLN A 342 12.49 -9.86 -14.87
N CYS A 343 11.23 -9.69 -14.48
CA CYS A 343 10.19 -9.20 -15.36
C CYS A 343 10.47 -7.75 -15.76
N GLN A 344 10.56 -7.51 -17.06
CA GLN A 344 10.74 -6.18 -17.61
C GLN A 344 9.39 -5.49 -17.80
N TYR A 345 9.34 -4.21 -17.45
CA TYR A 345 8.20 -3.34 -17.68
C TYR A 345 8.69 -1.94 -18.05
N PHE A 346 7.80 -1.08 -18.56
CA PHE A 346 8.16 0.29 -18.92
C PHE A 346 8.29 1.16 -17.66
N LYS A 347 9.49 1.19 -17.08
CA LYS A 347 9.83 2.02 -15.92
C LYS A 347 10.09 3.47 -16.36
N ILE A 348 9.46 4.41 -15.67
CA ILE A 348 9.61 5.85 -15.94
C ILE A 348 11.09 6.23 -15.79
N LYS A 349 11.58 7.04 -16.72
CA LYS A 349 12.93 7.59 -16.66
C LYS A 349 12.94 8.76 -15.68
N GLU A 350 14.04 8.87 -14.92
CA GLU A 350 14.22 9.94 -13.94
C GLU A 350 13.95 11.32 -14.56
N GLY A 351 13.00 12.05 -13.98
CA GLY A 351 12.62 13.39 -14.43
C GLY A 351 11.68 13.44 -15.64
N PHE A 352 11.10 12.31 -16.05
CA PHE A 352 10.11 12.19 -17.13
C PHE A 352 8.75 11.67 -16.66
N ASP A 353 8.44 11.81 -15.37
CA ASP A 353 7.07 11.64 -14.87
C ASP A 353 6.21 12.77 -15.43
N CYS A 354 5.27 12.44 -16.32
CA CYS A 354 4.38 13.42 -16.94
C CYS A 354 3.48 14.09 -15.88
N LYS A 355 3.21 13.44 -14.75
CA LYS A 355 2.34 13.95 -13.68
C LYS A 355 3.03 14.98 -12.79
N ASP A 356 4.36 15.01 -12.80
CA ASP A 356 5.14 15.90 -11.96
C ASP A 356 5.45 17.22 -12.67
N LYS A 357 4.85 18.33 -12.19
CA LYS A 357 5.10 19.68 -12.72
C LYS A 357 6.58 20.11 -12.66
N SER A 358 7.38 19.47 -11.82
CA SER A 358 8.81 19.72 -11.65
C SER A 358 9.72 18.86 -12.53
N SER A 359 9.15 17.89 -13.27
CA SER A 359 9.87 17.13 -14.29
C SER A 359 10.59 18.04 -15.28
N THR A 360 11.74 17.59 -15.78
CA THR A 360 12.68 18.48 -16.46
C THR A 360 12.04 19.08 -17.71
N VAL A 361 11.99 20.41 -17.80
CA VAL A 361 11.64 21.14 -19.02
C VAL A 361 12.95 21.54 -19.70
N SER A 362 13.37 20.79 -20.71
CA SER A 362 14.48 21.21 -21.58
C SER A 362 13.97 22.17 -22.68
N ASP A 363 14.86 22.89 -23.36
CA ASP A 363 14.49 23.71 -24.53
C ASP A 363 13.77 22.87 -25.61
N GLN A 364 14.11 21.57 -25.73
CA GLN A 364 13.44 20.63 -26.64
C GLN A 364 11.99 20.32 -26.24
N ASN A 365 11.65 20.43 -24.95
CA ASN A 365 10.28 20.20 -24.46
C ASN A 365 9.35 21.35 -24.87
N LEU A 366 9.88 22.58 -24.97
CA LEU A 366 9.14 23.74 -25.47
C LEU A 366 8.83 23.62 -26.97
N GLU A 367 9.76 23.10 -27.76
CA GLU A 367 9.57 22.94 -29.22
C GLU A 367 8.53 21.85 -29.56
N THR A 368 8.29 20.90 -28.66
CA THR A 368 7.40 19.74 -28.86
C THR A 368 6.07 19.85 -28.10
N PHE A 369 5.78 21.03 -27.53
CA PHE A 369 4.59 21.32 -26.74
C PHE A 369 4.37 20.36 -25.56
N GLN A 370 5.45 19.82 -25.00
CA GLN A 370 5.32 18.90 -23.87
C GLN A 370 4.78 19.63 -22.62
N TYR A 371 3.87 18.97 -21.93
CA TYR A 371 3.22 19.47 -20.73
C TYR A 371 3.41 18.49 -19.57
N PHE A 372 3.77 19.01 -18.40
CA PHE A 372 3.96 18.23 -17.18
C PHE A 372 3.01 18.75 -16.09
N GLY A 373 2.23 17.85 -15.49
CA GLY A 373 1.21 18.15 -14.49
C GLY A 373 0.24 16.99 -14.28
N HIS A 374 -0.53 17.03 -13.19
CA HIS A 374 -1.45 15.94 -12.78
C HIS A 374 -2.41 15.45 -13.89
N ASP A 375 -2.77 16.35 -14.80
CA ASP A 375 -3.64 16.20 -15.97
C ASP A 375 -2.84 15.99 -17.26
N SER A 376 -1.60 15.52 -17.16
CA SER A 376 -0.78 15.10 -18.30
C SER A 376 -0.75 13.59 -18.46
N MET A 377 -0.47 13.13 -19.67
CA MET A 377 -0.23 11.72 -19.97
C MET A 377 0.90 11.56 -20.97
N CYS A 378 1.63 10.45 -20.88
CA CYS A 378 2.54 10.01 -21.91
C CYS A 378 1.77 9.40 -23.08
N ILE A 379 2.10 9.84 -24.29
CA ILE A 379 1.57 9.31 -25.54
C ILE A 379 2.70 9.03 -26.54
N GLN A 380 2.46 8.10 -27.45
CA GLN A 380 3.38 7.82 -28.55
C GLN A 380 3.34 8.96 -29.59
N GLY A 381 4.51 9.41 -29.98
CA GLY A 381 4.74 10.45 -30.98
C GLY A 381 5.04 11.83 -30.38
N SER A 382 5.15 12.80 -31.27
CA SER A 382 5.34 14.21 -30.95
C SER A 382 4.77 15.09 -32.06
N LEU A 383 4.41 16.33 -31.70
CA LEU A 383 4.08 17.40 -32.63
C LEU A 383 5.01 18.59 -32.38
N SER A 384 5.53 19.18 -33.45
CA SER A 384 6.36 20.38 -33.37
C SER A 384 6.19 21.26 -34.60
N LYS A 385 6.54 22.55 -34.48
CA LYS A 385 6.73 23.42 -35.66
C LYS A 385 8.02 23.11 -36.42
N SER A 386 8.93 22.35 -35.82
CA SER A 386 10.19 21.91 -36.41
C SER A 386 10.12 20.43 -36.73
N GLU A 387 10.34 20.07 -37.99
CA GLU A 387 10.34 18.66 -38.44
C GLU A 387 11.39 17.82 -37.71
N SER A 388 12.61 18.36 -37.54
CA SER A 388 13.66 17.66 -36.81
C SER A 388 13.33 17.42 -35.35
N ALA A 389 12.62 18.35 -34.70
CA ALA A 389 12.24 18.19 -33.29
C ALA A 389 11.13 17.15 -33.13
N ALA A 390 10.15 17.12 -34.05
CA ALA A 390 9.10 16.11 -34.06
C ALA A 390 9.66 14.70 -34.29
N ASP A 391 10.62 14.53 -35.20
CA ASP A 391 11.19 13.23 -35.54
C ASP A 391 12.09 12.64 -34.43
N LEU A 392 12.74 13.50 -33.63
CA LEU A 392 13.61 13.06 -32.55
C LEU A 392 12.83 12.55 -31.33
N GLN A 393 11.60 13.03 -31.11
CA GLN A 393 10.81 12.72 -29.93
C GLN A 393 9.76 11.63 -30.22
N GLN A 394 10.03 10.41 -29.74
CA GLN A 394 9.17 9.24 -30.00
C GLN A 394 7.97 9.13 -29.03
N PHE A 395 8.05 9.74 -27.85
CA PHE A 395 7.01 9.70 -26.82
C PHE A 395 6.99 11.03 -26.09
N SER A 396 5.82 11.58 -25.79
CA SER A 396 5.72 12.95 -25.27
C SER A 396 4.65 13.03 -24.18
N CYS A 397 4.82 13.97 -23.25
CA CYS A 397 3.80 14.27 -22.24
C CYS A 397 2.86 15.36 -22.77
N TYR A 398 1.55 15.12 -22.81
CA TYR A 398 0.54 16.12 -23.19
C TYR A 398 -0.59 16.19 -22.17
N GLN A 399 -1.11 17.40 -22.00
CA GLN A 399 -2.30 17.64 -21.20
C GLN A 399 -3.51 16.91 -21.81
N TYR A 400 -4.34 16.33 -20.97
CA TYR A 400 -5.57 15.67 -21.37
C TYR A 400 -6.75 16.11 -20.50
N SER A 401 -7.96 15.87 -21.00
CA SER A 401 -9.18 15.89 -20.20
C SER A 401 -10.05 14.69 -20.56
N CYS A 402 -10.90 14.31 -19.61
CA CYS A 402 -11.89 13.25 -19.79
C CYS A 402 -13.28 13.84 -19.56
N ASP A 403 -14.19 13.64 -20.50
CA ASP A 403 -15.57 14.12 -20.36
C ASP A 403 -16.41 13.20 -19.46
N SER A 404 -17.68 13.56 -19.24
CA SER A 404 -18.62 12.77 -18.43
C SER A 404 -18.91 11.37 -18.99
N ASN A 405 -18.61 11.14 -20.28
CA ASN A 405 -18.78 9.86 -20.96
C ASN A 405 -17.45 9.08 -21.04
N SER A 406 -16.40 9.51 -20.32
CA SER A 406 -15.06 8.93 -20.36
C SER A 406 -14.38 9.01 -21.75
N GLN A 407 -14.71 10.04 -22.54
CA GLN A 407 -14.01 10.33 -23.80
C GLN A 407 -12.75 11.15 -23.53
N LEU A 408 -11.63 10.67 -24.06
CA LEU A 408 -10.32 11.31 -23.94
C LEU A 408 -10.14 12.43 -24.97
N VAL A 409 -9.73 13.59 -24.49
CA VAL A 409 -9.36 14.76 -25.31
C VAL A 409 -7.95 15.18 -24.95
N LEU A 410 -7.08 15.33 -25.94
CA LEU A 410 -5.75 15.91 -25.76
C LEU A 410 -5.79 17.42 -26.01
N ILE A 411 -5.06 18.17 -25.19
CA ILE A 411 -4.92 19.61 -25.29
C ILE A 411 -3.49 19.92 -25.73
N ILE A 412 -3.35 20.41 -26.97
CA ILE A 412 -2.06 20.64 -27.61
C ILE A 412 -2.06 22.04 -28.20
N ASP A 413 -1.12 22.89 -27.81
CA ASP A 413 -1.07 24.31 -28.21
C ASP A 413 -2.44 25.01 -28.03
N GLN A 414 -3.08 24.77 -26.88
CA GLN A 414 -4.41 25.28 -26.50
C GLN A 414 -5.56 24.83 -27.41
N LYS A 415 -5.35 23.82 -28.25
CA LYS A 415 -6.38 23.22 -29.12
C LYS A 415 -6.74 21.82 -28.63
N GLU A 416 -8.01 21.48 -28.72
CA GLU A 416 -8.56 20.18 -28.31
C GLU A 416 -8.61 19.20 -29.48
N TYR A 417 -8.14 17.97 -29.24
CA TYR A 417 -8.15 16.88 -30.20
C TYR A 417 -8.81 15.65 -29.58
N GLN A 418 -9.85 15.13 -30.20
CA GLN A 418 -10.50 13.89 -29.77
C GLN A 418 -9.54 12.72 -29.97
N CYS A 419 -9.33 11.93 -28.91
CA CYS A 419 -8.39 10.83 -28.91
C CYS A 419 -9.13 9.49 -28.92
N LEU A 420 -9.47 9.02 -30.12
CA LEU A 420 -10.13 7.73 -30.33
C LEU A 420 -9.12 6.59 -30.32
N SER A 421 -9.57 5.37 -30.04
CA SER A 421 -8.71 4.17 -29.95
C SER A 421 -7.74 4.06 -31.15
N LYS A 422 -6.44 4.10 -30.87
CA LYS A 422 -5.33 4.04 -31.86
C LYS A 422 -5.39 5.09 -32.99
N ALA A 423 -6.20 6.14 -32.85
CA ALA A 423 -6.28 7.19 -33.85
C ALA A 423 -4.98 7.98 -33.93
N GLU A 424 -4.63 8.40 -35.16
CA GLU A 424 -3.51 9.30 -35.38
C GLU A 424 -3.98 10.75 -35.32
N ILE A 425 -3.35 11.55 -34.46
CA ILE A 425 -3.55 12.99 -34.39
C ILE A 425 -2.41 13.65 -35.16
N GLN A 426 -2.77 14.33 -36.25
CA GLN A 426 -1.86 15.07 -37.11
C GLN A 426 -2.58 16.33 -37.63
N ASN A 427 -1.82 17.40 -37.84
CA ASN A 427 -2.34 18.68 -38.35
C ASN A 427 -1.34 19.23 -39.38
N LYS A 428 -1.82 19.94 -40.40
CA LYS A 428 -0.98 20.61 -41.40
C LYS A 428 -0.11 21.73 -40.83
N GLU A 429 -0.45 22.25 -39.64
CA GLU A 429 0.30 23.31 -38.95
C GLU A 429 1.55 22.80 -38.23
N TYR A 430 1.65 21.49 -37.97
CA TYR A 430 2.74 20.89 -37.21
C TYR A 430 3.34 19.71 -38.00
N SER A 431 4.63 19.47 -37.80
CA SER A 431 5.28 18.23 -38.21
C SER A 431 5.08 17.15 -37.13
N GLY A 432 5.13 15.89 -37.56
CA GLY A 432 4.94 14.73 -36.68
C GLY A 432 3.49 14.28 -36.55
N LYS A 433 3.27 13.32 -35.65
CA LYS A 433 1.95 12.76 -35.32
C LYS A 433 1.95 12.17 -33.93
N LEU A 434 0.78 12.08 -33.32
CA LEU A 434 0.53 11.32 -32.08
C LEU A 434 -0.34 10.10 -32.36
N ILE A 435 -0.17 9.05 -31.56
CA ILE A 435 -1.00 7.84 -31.62
C ILE A 435 -1.70 7.67 -30.28
N CYS A 436 -3.03 7.73 -30.32
CA CYS A 436 -3.90 7.56 -29.16
C CYS A 436 -3.79 6.16 -28.54
N PRO A 437 -4.02 6.02 -27.21
CA PRO A 437 -3.96 4.73 -26.55
C PRO A 437 -4.98 3.74 -27.12
N LYS A 438 -4.73 2.45 -26.89
CA LYS A 438 -5.61 1.36 -27.33
C LYS A 438 -6.99 1.46 -26.67
N ASP A 439 -7.05 1.82 -25.40
CA ASP A 439 -8.30 1.99 -24.65
C ASP A 439 -8.36 3.34 -23.93
N PRO A 440 -8.79 4.41 -24.63
CA PRO A 440 -8.94 5.74 -24.02
C PRO A 440 -10.00 5.80 -22.92
N GLU A 441 -11.03 4.94 -23.00
CA GLU A 441 -12.13 4.90 -22.03
C GLU A 441 -11.64 4.30 -20.70
N GLU A 442 -10.92 3.18 -20.76
CA GLU A 442 -10.29 2.58 -19.58
C GLU A 442 -9.28 3.54 -18.95
N PHE A 443 -8.46 4.21 -19.76
CA PHE A 443 -7.54 5.25 -19.27
C PHE A 443 -8.27 6.32 -18.46
N CYS A 444 -9.35 6.92 -18.99
CA CYS A 444 -10.11 7.95 -18.28
C CYS A 444 -10.73 7.45 -16.97
N LYS A 445 -11.18 6.19 -16.94
CA LYS A 445 -11.79 5.57 -15.76
C LYS A 445 -10.79 5.17 -14.68
N SER A 446 -9.55 4.93 -15.05
CA SER A 446 -8.52 4.37 -14.15
C SER A 446 -7.62 5.40 -13.49
N GLN A 447 -7.76 6.69 -13.80
CA GLN A 447 -6.93 7.75 -13.21
C GLN A 447 -7.14 7.79 -11.69
N ASN A 448 -6.06 8.01 -10.94
CA ASN A 448 -6.08 8.10 -9.49
C ASN A 448 -5.55 9.46 -8.97
N GLU A 449 -5.01 10.27 -9.86
CA GLU A 449 -4.20 11.45 -9.58
C GLU A 449 -5.05 12.62 -9.05
N CYS A 450 -4.46 13.34 -8.10
CA CYS A 450 -5.06 14.52 -7.51
C CYS A 450 -4.44 15.80 -8.07
N GLN A 451 -5.24 16.86 -8.07
CA GLN A 451 -4.79 18.19 -8.44
C GLN A 451 -3.64 18.63 -7.52
N ASP A 452 -2.56 19.11 -8.14
CA ASP A 452 -1.37 19.67 -7.48
C ASP A 452 -0.76 18.78 -6.39
N GLN A 453 -0.98 17.46 -6.44
CA GLN A 453 -0.48 16.50 -5.44
C GLN A 453 -0.82 16.97 -4.00
N CYS A 454 -2.03 17.50 -3.84
CA CYS A 454 -2.56 17.98 -2.57
C CYS A 454 -1.72 19.07 -1.86
N ASN A 455 -0.92 19.83 -2.62
CA ASN A 455 -0.15 21.00 -2.15
C ASN A 455 0.61 20.79 -0.83
N GLN A 456 1.17 19.60 -0.61
CA GLN A 456 1.91 19.26 0.63
C GLN A 456 1.08 19.37 1.93
N ASN A 457 -0.24 19.45 1.77
CA ASN A 457 -1.22 19.63 2.84
C ASN A 457 -2.19 18.46 2.94
N GLY A 458 -1.96 17.39 2.17
CA GLY A 458 -2.76 16.17 2.19
C GLY A 458 -2.07 15.04 1.44
N TYR A 459 -2.75 13.91 1.38
CA TYR A 459 -2.34 12.75 0.59
C TYR A 459 -3.45 12.39 -0.40
N CYS A 460 -3.08 12.01 -1.63
CA CYS A 460 -4.03 11.66 -2.66
C CYS A 460 -4.54 10.22 -2.48
N LEU A 461 -5.86 10.01 -2.56
CA LEU A 461 -6.45 8.70 -2.70
C LEU A 461 -7.64 8.78 -3.65
N ASN A 462 -7.57 8.08 -4.79
CA ASN A 462 -8.59 8.02 -5.83
C ASN A 462 -9.19 9.39 -6.20
N LYS A 463 -8.34 10.30 -6.70
CA LYS A 463 -8.69 11.69 -7.08
C LYS A 463 -9.20 12.58 -5.94
N LEU A 464 -9.15 12.12 -4.69
CA LEU A 464 -9.54 12.91 -3.52
C LEU A 464 -8.31 13.19 -2.65
N CYS A 465 -8.03 14.48 -2.45
CA CYS A 465 -7.04 14.89 -1.48
C CYS A 465 -7.56 14.78 -0.05
N ILE A 466 -6.88 13.98 0.77
CA ILE A 466 -7.13 13.85 2.20
C ILE A 466 -6.30 14.89 2.93
N CYS A 467 -6.85 16.09 3.02
CA CYS A 467 -6.20 17.27 3.62
C CYS A 467 -6.04 17.15 5.13
N LYS A 468 -4.85 17.49 5.64
CA LYS A 468 -4.59 17.64 7.08
C LYS A 468 -5.43 18.78 7.68
N GLN A 469 -5.51 18.82 9.00
CA GLN A 469 -6.22 19.89 9.70
C GLN A 469 -5.68 21.28 9.31
N GLY A 470 -6.59 22.23 9.08
CA GLY A 470 -6.29 23.57 8.61
C GLY A 470 -6.53 23.78 7.12
N TYR A 471 -6.71 22.71 6.33
CA TYR A 471 -6.76 22.80 4.86
C TYR A 471 -7.95 22.06 4.24
N SER A 472 -8.53 22.55 3.15
CA SER A 472 -9.58 21.90 2.35
C SER A 472 -9.43 22.25 0.87
N GLY A 473 -10.41 21.91 0.04
CA GLY A 473 -10.36 22.12 -1.41
C GLY A 473 -9.93 20.87 -2.17
N SER A 474 -10.08 20.91 -3.49
CA SER A 474 -9.70 19.80 -4.39
C SER A 474 -8.22 19.43 -4.33
N SER A 475 -7.37 20.36 -3.91
CA SER A 475 -5.91 20.20 -3.81
C SER A 475 -5.35 20.62 -2.45
N CYS A 476 -6.18 20.70 -1.40
CA CYS A 476 -5.78 21.19 -0.06
C CYS A 476 -5.19 22.61 -0.03
N GLN A 477 -5.69 23.49 -0.91
CA GLN A 477 -5.25 24.87 -1.04
C GLN A 477 -6.04 25.87 -0.18
N ASP A 478 -7.25 25.50 0.22
CA ASP A 478 -8.16 26.39 0.94
C ASP A 478 -7.97 26.25 2.45
N ASN A 479 -8.22 27.32 3.22
CA ASN A 479 -8.15 27.25 4.68
C ASN A 479 -9.44 26.64 5.27
N CYS A 480 -9.29 25.70 6.20
CA CYS A 480 -10.40 25.08 6.93
C CYS A 480 -10.04 24.76 8.38
N SER A 481 -10.53 25.58 9.31
CA SER A 481 -10.34 25.37 10.75
C SER A 481 -11.33 24.36 11.36
N ASN A 482 -12.40 24.02 10.64
CA ASN A 482 -13.48 23.16 11.11
C ASN A 482 -13.44 21.78 10.44
N PHE A 483 -14.61 21.18 10.16
CA PHE A 483 -14.73 19.83 9.67
C PHE A 483 -14.58 19.75 8.14
N ARG A 484 -13.80 18.79 7.66
CA ARG A 484 -13.67 18.49 6.23
C ARG A 484 -14.56 17.35 5.82
N TYR A 485 -15.25 17.47 4.69
CA TYR A 485 -15.91 16.36 4.03
C TYR A 485 -15.75 16.48 2.52
N LYS A 486 -15.16 15.45 1.90
CA LYS A 486 -14.72 15.51 0.50
C LYS A 486 -13.80 16.72 0.30
N THR A 487 -14.16 17.65 -0.59
CA THR A 487 -13.37 18.84 -0.90
C THR A 487 -13.81 20.08 -0.13
N GLU A 488 -14.85 19.99 0.69
CA GLU A 488 -15.51 21.15 1.31
C GLU A 488 -15.22 21.26 2.83
N CYS A 489 -15.30 22.49 3.33
CA CYS A 489 -15.17 22.82 4.74
C CYS A 489 -16.53 23.16 5.36
N PHE A 490 -16.82 22.59 6.53
CA PHE A 490 -18.10 22.74 7.22
C PHE A 490 -17.90 23.12 8.68
N GLU A 491 -18.76 24.00 9.20
CA GLU A 491 -18.85 24.30 10.64
C GLU A 491 -19.33 23.07 11.44
N ILE A 492 -20.28 22.33 10.88
CA ILE A 492 -20.85 21.11 11.45
C ILE A 492 -20.95 20.08 10.33
N CYS A 493 -20.65 18.82 10.63
CA CYS A 493 -20.71 17.76 9.64
C CYS A 493 -22.06 17.69 8.90
N PRO A 494 -22.05 17.46 7.58
CA PRO A 494 -23.27 17.30 6.79
C PRO A 494 -24.19 16.20 7.34
N LYS A 495 -25.47 16.28 6.99
CA LYS A 495 -26.44 15.24 7.36
C LYS A 495 -25.97 13.86 6.87
N ASP A 496 -26.26 12.83 7.66
CA ASP A 496 -25.93 11.42 7.37
C ASP A 496 -24.41 11.13 7.32
N THR A 497 -23.61 12.00 7.93
CA THR A 497 -22.18 11.81 8.18
C THR A 497 -21.87 11.88 9.68
N TYR A 498 -20.68 11.41 10.07
CA TYR A 498 -20.25 11.31 11.46
C TYR A 498 -18.89 11.97 11.66
N THR A 499 -18.69 12.57 12.82
CA THR A 499 -17.49 13.34 13.17
C THR A 499 -16.34 12.45 13.65
N ILE A 500 -15.14 12.71 13.15
CA ILE A 500 -13.87 12.30 13.76
C ILE A 500 -13.22 13.56 14.32
N GLU A 501 -13.42 13.78 15.63
CA GLU A 501 -13.07 15.03 16.29
C GLU A 501 -11.57 15.31 16.30
N SER A 502 -10.76 14.27 16.54
CA SER A 502 -9.29 14.35 16.66
C SER A 502 -8.59 14.91 15.42
N ILE A 503 -9.19 14.68 14.25
CA ILE A 503 -8.67 15.16 12.97
C ILE A 503 -9.70 16.03 12.25
N LYS A 504 -10.72 16.58 12.93
CA LYS A 504 -11.80 17.42 12.36
C LYS A 504 -12.27 16.97 10.97
N TYR A 505 -12.68 15.72 10.84
CA TYR A 505 -13.22 15.16 9.59
C TYR A 505 -14.66 14.69 9.76
N CYS A 506 -15.41 14.69 8.67
CA CYS A 506 -16.64 13.93 8.55
C CYS A 506 -16.39 12.66 7.72
N VAL A 507 -17.08 11.58 8.08
CA VAL A 507 -17.09 10.31 7.35
C VAL A 507 -18.51 9.81 7.20
N GLY A 508 -18.78 9.16 6.08
CA GLY A 508 -20.03 8.45 5.83
C GLY A 508 -20.08 7.09 6.53
N CYS A 509 -20.86 6.18 5.95
CA CYS A 509 -20.97 4.82 6.43
C CYS A 509 -19.65 4.02 6.26
N PRO A 510 -19.41 3.00 7.11
CA PRO A 510 -18.22 2.16 7.02
C PRO A 510 -18.06 1.50 5.65
N GLY A 511 -16.87 0.96 5.40
CA GLY A 511 -16.50 0.31 4.15
C GLY A 511 -17.57 -0.65 3.61
N ASN A 512 -17.87 -0.53 2.31
CA ASN A 512 -18.85 -1.36 1.58
C ASN A 512 -20.29 -1.34 2.14
N CYS A 513 -20.60 -0.38 3.02
CA CYS A 513 -21.93 -0.19 3.59
C CYS A 513 -22.77 0.77 2.74
N GLN A 514 -24.05 0.45 2.57
CA GLN A 514 -25.04 1.31 1.91
C GLN A 514 -25.81 2.17 2.92
N ALA A 515 -26.15 1.63 4.08
CA ALA A 515 -26.83 2.36 5.16
C ALA A 515 -26.33 1.91 6.53
N CYS A 516 -26.14 2.85 7.45
CA CYS A 516 -25.49 2.64 8.75
C CYS A 516 -26.13 3.47 9.86
N GLN A 517 -25.89 3.05 11.11
CA GLN A 517 -26.24 3.83 12.30
C GLN A 517 -25.12 4.77 12.75
N SER A 518 -23.88 4.42 12.40
CA SER A 518 -22.66 5.14 12.73
C SER A 518 -21.53 4.76 11.76
N TYR A 519 -20.42 5.49 11.81
CA TYR A 519 -19.19 5.21 11.03
C TYR A 519 -18.60 3.80 11.28
N ASN A 520 -19.03 3.10 12.34
CA ASN A 520 -18.56 1.79 12.76
C ASN A 520 -19.69 0.75 12.91
N LYS A 521 -20.90 1.03 12.41
CA LYS A 521 -22.03 0.09 12.48
C LYS A 521 -22.90 0.15 11.24
N CYS A 522 -22.66 -0.80 10.33
CA CYS A 522 -23.47 -1.00 9.15
C CYS A 522 -24.81 -1.69 9.48
N THR A 523 -25.82 -1.38 8.69
CA THR A 523 -27.15 -2.04 8.74
C THR A 523 -27.53 -2.69 7.42
N ILE A 524 -27.11 -2.11 6.29
CA ILE A 524 -27.37 -2.62 4.94
C ILE A 524 -26.08 -2.53 4.14
N CYS A 525 -25.58 -3.67 3.67
CA CYS A 525 -24.41 -3.74 2.82
C CYS A 525 -24.73 -3.41 1.36
N ARG A 526 -23.74 -2.92 0.62
CA ARG A 526 -23.85 -2.75 -0.84
C ARG A 526 -23.97 -4.12 -1.52
N SER A 527 -24.46 -4.12 -2.77
CA SER A 527 -24.54 -5.33 -3.60
C SER A 527 -23.17 -6.03 -3.68
N GLY A 528 -23.17 -7.36 -3.54
CA GLY A 528 -21.95 -8.17 -3.48
C GLY A 528 -21.32 -8.31 -2.09
N TYR A 529 -21.93 -7.74 -1.05
CA TYR A 529 -21.45 -7.84 0.34
C TYR A 529 -22.56 -8.27 1.31
N LYS A 530 -22.17 -8.99 2.37
CA LYS A 530 -23.04 -9.44 3.46
C LYS A 530 -22.62 -8.85 4.79
N LEU A 531 -23.60 -8.57 5.65
CA LEU A 531 -23.37 -8.06 7.00
C LEU A 531 -22.82 -9.18 7.88
N ASN A 532 -21.69 -8.94 8.54
CA ASN A 532 -21.10 -9.87 9.51
C ASN A 532 -21.60 -9.61 10.94
N SER A 533 -21.25 -10.50 11.86
CA SER A 533 -21.66 -10.49 13.29
C SER A 533 -21.31 -9.18 14.02
N ILE A 534 -20.20 -8.55 13.65
CA ILE A 534 -19.71 -7.31 14.28
C ILE A 534 -20.29 -6.04 13.63
N GLY A 535 -21.06 -6.15 12.55
CA GLY A 535 -21.75 -5.04 11.90
C GLY A 535 -20.94 -4.33 10.81
N PHE A 536 -20.09 -5.07 10.09
CA PHE A 536 -19.37 -4.62 8.91
C PHE A 536 -19.71 -5.50 7.70
N CYS A 537 -19.31 -5.07 6.51
CA CYS A 537 -19.68 -5.71 5.26
C CYS A 537 -18.52 -6.51 4.67
N ASP A 538 -18.70 -7.82 4.55
CA ASP A 538 -17.74 -8.74 3.94
C ASP A 538 -18.22 -9.19 2.56
N ILE A 539 -17.29 -9.44 1.64
CA ILE A 539 -17.61 -9.87 0.27
C ILE A 539 -18.40 -11.18 0.29
N ILE A 540 -19.52 -11.22 -0.44
CA ILE A 540 -20.23 -12.47 -0.76
C ILE A 540 -19.45 -13.16 -1.84
N TYR A 541 -19.00 -14.37 -1.55
CA TYR A 541 -18.44 -15.27 -2.55
C TYR A 541 -19.35 -16.48 -2.60
N ASN A 542 -19.86 -16.81 -3.79
CA ASN A 542 -20.59 -18.06 -4.01
C ASN A 542 -19.53 -19.16 -4.11
N ASP A 543 -19.12 -19.71 -2.97
CA ASP A 543 -18.46 -21.00 -2.98
C ASP A 543 -19.53 -22.06 -3.23
N SER A 544 -19.81 -22.37 -4.49
CA SER A 544 -20.46 -23.63 -4.84
C SER A 544 -19.51 -24.83 -4.77
N ASP A 545 -18.25 -24.62 -4.38
CA ASP A 545 -17.20 -25.66 -4.34
C ASP A 545 -16.63 -25.91 -2.92
N SER A 546 -17.20 -25.32 -1.84
CA SER A 546 -16.72 -25.56 -0.46
C SER A 546 -17.79 -26.02 0.55
N GLU A 547 -19.05 -26.24 0.12
CA GLU A 547 -20.14 -26.72 1.00
C GLU A 547 -20.54 -28.20 0.82
N GLU A 548 -19.73 -29.04 0.16
CA GLU A 548 -19.98 -30.50 0.12
C GLU A 548 -18.80 -31.31 0.69
N GLN A 549 -18.42 -31.14 1.97
CA GLN A 549 -17.78 -32.21 2.75
C GLN A 549 -18.08 -32.04 4.24
N ASP A 550 -19.34 -32.24 4.64
CA ASP A 550 -19.67 -32.51 6.04
C ASP A 550 -20.92 -33.42 6.15
N GLU A 551 -20.98 -34.51 5.38
CA GLU A 551 -21.81 -35.68 5.72
C GLU A 551 -21.05 -36.97 5.41
N GLY A 552 -20.99 -37.85 6.42
CA GLY A 552 -20.01 -38.93 6.51
C GLY A 552 -20.09 -40.02 5.44
N SER A 553 -18.91 -40.46 4.99
CA SER A 553 -18.69 -41.84 4.59
C SER A 553 -17.22 -42.21 4.81
N GLU A 554 -16.96 -43.14 5.72
CA GLU A 554 -15.68 -43.84 5.83
C GLU A 554 -15.44 -44.64 4.54
N ASN A 555 -14.44 -44.27 3.75
CA ASN A 555 -13.66 -45.19 2.93
C ASN A 555 -12.29 -44.57 2.57
N PRO A 556 -11.21 -45.38 2.51
CA PRO A 556 -9.85 -44.88 2.61
C PRO A 556 -9.37 -44.32 1.27
N VAL A 557 -9.14 -43.01 1.21
CA VAL A 557 -8.36 -42.38 0.15
C VAL A 557 -6.89 -42.52 0.50
N THR A 558 -6.11 -43.01 -0.46
CA THR A 558 -4.65 -43.14 -0.42
C THR A 558 -4.00 -41.81 -0.03
N GLN A 559 -3.33 -41.79 1.13
CA GLN A 559 -2.46 -40.70 1.58
C GLN A 559 -1.37 -40.45 0.52
N ASN A 560 -1.40 -39.27 -0.10
CA ASN A 560 -0.15 -38.62 -0.46
C ASN A 560 0.40 -38.03 0.84
N ASP A 561 1.67 -38.28 1.13
CA ASP A 561 2.36 -37.84 2.34
C ASP A 561 2.49 -36.30 2.35
N GLU A 562 1.46 -35.60 2.84
CA GLU A 562 1.57 -34.19 3.22
C GLU A 562 2.45 -34.09 4.47
N GLN A 563 3.66 -33.53 4.35
CA GLN A 563 4.52 -33.25 5.49
C GLN A 563 4.13 -31.94 6.17
N TYR A 564 3.55 -32.05 7.36
CA TYR A 564 3.32 -30.91 8.24
C TYR A 564 4.58 -30.64 9.06
N LEU A 565 5.18 -29.46 8.90
CA LEU A 565 6.19 -28.96 9.82
C LEU A 565 5.47 -28.05 10.84
N GLU A 566 5.18 -28.59 12.03
CA GLU A 566 4.72 -27.79 13.17
C GLU A 566 5.86 -26.86 13.63
N LEU A 567 5.96 -25.68 13.02
CA LEU A 567 6.78 -24.60 13.52
C LEU A 567 6.02 -23.90 14.66
N ASN A 568 6.07 -24.50 15.86
CA ASN A 568 5.68 -23.80 17.08
C ASN A 568 6.74 -22.74 17.39
N PHE A 569 6.49 -21.51 16.94
CA PHE A 569 7.17 -20.36 17.47
C PHE A 569 6.55 -20.00 18.81
N ASP A 570 7.06 -20.59 19.90
CA ASP A 570 6.90 -19.99 21.22
C ASP A 570 7.76 -18.72 21.25
N TYR A 571 7.18 -17.63 20.75
CA TYR A 571 7.62 -16.30 21.13
C TYR A 571 7.23 -16.14 22.60
N GLU A 572 8.21 -16.04 23.49
CA GLU A 572 7.95 -15.64 24.87
C GLU A 572 7.47 -14.18 24.85
N TYR A 573 6.15 -14.00 24.84
CA TYR A 573 5.50 -12.72 25.05
C TYR A 573 5.30 -12.52 26.56
N GLU A 574 6.33 -12.04 27.26
CA GLU A 574 6.11 -11.47 28.60
C GLU A 574 5.68 -10.00 28.46
N ASN A 575 4.58 -9.60 29.11
CA ASN A 575 4.12 -8.21 29.23
C ASN A 575 3.98 -7.40 27.91
N GLY A 576 3.72 -8.06 26.78
CA GLY A 576 3.51 -7.39 25.47
C GLY A 576 4.79 -7.17 24.64
N TYR A 577 5.94 -7.71 25.07
CA TYR A 577 7.22 -7.62 24.36
C TYR A 577 7.48 -8.83 23.45
N ILE A 578 8.20 -8.62 22.35
CA ILE A 578 8.79 -9.73 21.56
C ILE A 578 10.19 -10.01 22.12
N LEU A 579 10.31 -10.99 23.01
CA LEU A 579 11.60 -11.64 23.28
C LEU A 579 11.84 -12.66 22.16
N GLY A 580 13.06 -12.75 21.63
CA GLY A 580 13.35 -13.47 20.38
C GLY A 580 12.84 -14.92 20.33
N ALA A 581 12.69 -15.45 19.11
CA ALA A 581 12.19 -16.81 18.89
C ALA A 581 13.11 -17.89 19.49
N THR A 582 12.53 -18.79 20.30
CA THR A 582 13.17 -20.04 20.71
C THR A 582 12.55 -21.18 19.89
N ILE A 583 13.33 -21.84 19.05
CA ILE A 583 12.89 -23.07 18.36
C ILE A 583 13.09 -24.23 19.34
N ILE A 584 12.00 -24.87 19.77
CA ILE A 584 12.05 -26.18 20.44
C ILE A 584 12.17 -27.25 19.35
N TYR A 585 13.37 -27.82 19.21
CA TYR A 585 13.67 -28.94 18.33
C TYR A 585 13.31 -30.25 19.04
N LEU A 586 12.37 -31.03 18.50
CA LEU A 586 12.22 -32.44 18.83
C LEU A 586 11.68 -33.23 17.63
N ILE A 587 12.51 -34.18 17.16
CA ILE A 587 12.18 -35.41 16.39
C ILE A 587 12.01 -35.13 14.87
N LEU A 588 12.90 -35.53 13.94
CA LEU A 588 13.61 -36.80 13.76
C LEU A 588 14.85 -36.67 12.84
N LEU A 589 15.82 -37.52 13.14
CA LEU A 589 16.78 -38.13 12.21
C LEU A 589 16.06 -38.93 11.11
#